data_AF-A0A2H9ZZA0-F1
#
_entry.id   AF-A0A2H9ZZA0-F1
#
_cell.length_a   1.000
_cell.length_b   1.000
_cell.length_c   1.000
_cell.angle_alpha   90.00
_cell.angle_beta   90.00
_cell.angle_gamma   90.00
#
_symmetry.space_group_name_H-M   'P 1'
#
loop_
_entity.id
_entity.type
_entity.pdbx_description
1 polymer ?
#
loop_
_entity_poly.entity_id
_entity_poly.type
_entity_poly.pdbx_seq_one_letter_code
_entity_poly.pdbx_strand_id
1 'polypeptide(L)'
;MAIPTVFFFFFFFFFLLLLHPPFSTADHVLYTDEILIAGQNLSNGPHRLSLHQNCRLVLSTAGDPTWSTNTSYNGGNCYLVLTQKGELVVRRNTHYTLWSSAAKSRKGKYALVLDDRGRLAVYGQRRWSTSNPKALAGPDDPAEILPAAECVLHSGHRLTPGEKLRYRQYELAFSRCNAVINDTRTGRWLWQTGTKAAAPAKCHLQLENSGELSLSNGWQRIWSSNKRTDSGRHVAILRFDGRLAVYGPLVWANVRMDDSMVPDSVEAQSSRFRWAD
;
A
#
# COMPACT_ATOMS: atom_id res chain seq x y z
N MET A 1 -7.59 46.74 64.43
CA MET A 1 -8.30 46.71 63.15
C MET A 1 -7.30 46.87 62.02
N ALA A 2 -6.93 45.77 61.38
CA ALA A 2 -6.22 45.74 60.10
C ALA A 2 -6.38 44.30 59.56
N ILE A 3 -6.94 44.17 58.36
CA ILE A 3 -7.22 42.90 57.69
C ILE A 3 -5.98 42.50 56.88
N PRO A 4 -5.55 41.24 56.87
CA PRO A 4 -4.76 40.71 55.77
C PRO A 4 -5.61 39.78 54.89
N THR A 5 -5.77 40.27 53.68
CA THR A 5 -6.04 39.61 52.39
C THR A 5 -5.75 38.10 52.32
N VAL A 6 -6.78 37.32 51.98
CA VAL A 6 -6.66 35.92 51.54
C VAL A 6 -6.48 35.91 50.02
N PHE A 7 -5.31 35.51 49.53
CA PHE A 7 -5.05 35.26 48.12
C PHE A 7 -5.67 33.91 47.74
N PHE A 8 -6.78 33.91 46.99
CA PHE A 8 -7.32 32.70 46.37
C PHE A 8 -6.58 32.45 45.04
N PHE A 9 -5.63 31.51 45.04
CA PHE A 9 -5.07 30.97 43.80
C PHE A 9 -6.08 29.99 43.20
N PHE A 10 -6.83 30.43 42.19
CA PHE A 10 -7.70 29.57 41.38
C PHE A 10 -6.81 28.79 40.40
N PHE A 11 -6.37 27.59 40.77
CA PHE A 11 -5.65 26.70 39.87
C PHE A 11 -6.65 26.12 38.85
N PHE A 12 -6.87 26.83 37.75
CA PHE A 12 -7.67 26.35 36.63
C PHE A 12 -6.89 25.23 35.95
N PHE A 13 -7.08 23.99 36.41
CA PHE A 13 -6.55 22.80 35.75
C PHE A 13 -7.32 22.63 34.44
N PHE A 14 -6.88 23.34 33.40
CA PHE A 14 -7.36 23.14 32.04
C PHE A 14 -6.91 21.74 31.63
N PHE A 15 -7.77 20.76 31.83
CA PHE A 15 -7.62 19.43 31.24
C PHE A 15 -7.72 19.65 29.73
N LEU A 16 -6.59 19.93 29.09
CA LEU A 16 -6.41 19.80 27.65
C LEU A 16 -6.68 18.32 27.35
N LEU A 17 -7.95 18.01 27.11
CA LEU A 17 -8.36 16.89 26.29
C LEU A 17 -7.63 17.07 24.98
N LEU A 18 -6.45 16.44 24.89
CA LEU A 18 -5.80 16.12 23.65
C LEU A 18 -6.84 15.32 22.86
N LEU A 19 -7.58 16.03 22.01
CA LEU A 19 -8.22 15.49 20.82
C LEU A 19 -7.09 14.89 19.99
N HIS A 20 -6.66 13.70 20.37
CA HIS A 20 -5.90 12.85 19.48
C HIS A 20 -6.88 12.57 18.34
N PRO A 21 -6.56 13.00 17.10
CA PRO A 21 -7.34 12.53 15.95
C PRO A 21 -7.38 11.00 16.01
N PRO A 22 -8.51 10.36 15.67
CA PRO A 22 -8.60 8.91 15.66
C PRO A 22 -7.43 8.37 14.84
N PHE A 23 -6.62 7.59 15.52
CA PHE A 23 -5.37 7.04 15.03
C PHE A 23 -5.60 6.42 13.65
N SER A 24 -4.86 6.94 12.67
CA SER A 24 -4.83 6.39 11.32
C SER A 24 -3.96 5.16 11.33
N THR A 25 -4.56 3.98 11.23
CA THR A 25 -3.82 2.75 10.89
C THR A 25 -3.31 2.93 9.45
N ALA A 26 -2.08 3.39 9.30
CA ALA A 26 -1.46 3.65 8.00
C ALA A 26 -1.12 2.34 7.28
N ASP A 27 -2.14 1.64 6.78
CA ASP A 27 -1.93 0.69 5.69
C ASP A 27 -1.88 1.48 4.38
N HIS A 28 -0.94 1.16 3.50
CA HIS A 28 -0.87 1.73 2.15
C HIS A 28 -1.41 0.77 1.09
N VAL A 29 -2.00 -0.34 1.52
CA VAL A 29 -2.65 -1.32 0.66
C VAL A 29 -4.10 -1.52 1.11
N LEU A 30 -5.01 -1.62 0.14
CA LEU A 30 -6.41 -2.01 0.36
C LEU A 30 -6.72 -3.24 -0.50
N TYR A 31 -7.19 -4.32 0.12
CA TYR A 31 -7.50 -5.56 -0.57
C TYR A 31 -8.97 -5.65 -1.00
N THR A 32 -9.26 -6.58 -1.92
CA THR A 32 -10.64 -6.99 -2.18
C THR A 32 -11.33 -7.47 -0.89
N ASP A 33 -12.58 -7.05 -0.70
CA ASP A 33 -13.43 -7.24 0.48
C ASP A 33 -13.13 -6.32 1.67
N GLU A 34 -12.10 -5.48 1.58
CA GLU A 34 -11.90 -4.36 2.49
C GLU A 34 -12.59 -3.10 1.95
N ILE A 35 -12.90 -2.19 2.86
CA ILE A 35 -13.51 -0.91 2.54
C ILE A 35 -12.75 0.21 3.25
N LEU A 36 -12.62 1.35 2.58
CA LEU A 36 -12.19 2.60 3.20
C LEU A 36 -13.45 3.46 3.40
N ILE A 37 -13.89 3.68 4.63
CA ILE A 37 -15.07 4.51 4.92
C ILE A 37 -14.71 5.99 5.00
N ALA A 38 -15.71 6.86 4.93
CA ALA A 38 -15.51 8.30 5.09
C ALA A 38 -14.79 8.64 6.40
N GLY A 39 -13.77 9.50 6.32
CA GLY A 39 -12.87 9.86 7.41
C GLY A 39 -11.60 8.99 7.48
N GLN A 40 -11.55 7.84 6.82
CA GLN A 40 -10.36 6.99 6.76
C GLN A 40 -9.44 7.35 5.59
N ASN A 41 -8.23 6.81 5.66
CA ASN A 41 -7.20 7.03 4.67
C ASN A 41 -6.25 5.84 4.57
N LEU A 42 -5.56 5.74 3.43
CA LEU A 42 -4.32 5.00 3.26
C LEU A 42 -3.16 6.01 3.24
N SER A 43 -1.99 5.63 3.75
CA SER A 43 -0.83 6.53 3.75
C SER A 43 0.50 5.82 3.57
N ASN A 44 1.35 6.38 2.72
CA ASN A 44 2.72 5.94 2.48
C ASN A 44 3.66 7.15 2.40
N GLY A 45 4.54 7.31 3.39
CA GLY A 45 5.39 8.50 3.50
C GLY A 45 4.57 9.81 3.48
N PRO A 46 4.88 10.77 2.58
CA PRO A 46 4.13 12.03 2.47
C PRO A 46 2.80 11.88 1.71
N HIS A 47 2.51 10.70 1.16
CA HIS A 47 1.35 10.47 0.32
C HIS A 47 0.19 9.91 1.13
N ARG A 48 -1.01 10.40 0.85
CA ARG A 48 -2.22 10.02 1.59
C ARG A 48 -3.43 9.97 0.67
N LEU A 49 -4.10 8.83 0.60
CA LEU A 49 -5.39 8.66 -0.06
C LEU A 49 -6.49 8.71 0.99
N SER A 50 -7.28 9.78 1.04
CA SER A 50 -8.33 9.98 2.04
C SER A 50 -9.71 9.99 1.40
N LEU A 51 -10.68 9.29 2.00
CA LEU A 51 -12.08 9.46 1.65
C LEU A 51 -12.72 10.47 2.60
N HIS A 52 -13.10 11.63 2.10
CA HIS A 52 -13.66 12.71 2.91
C HIS A 52 -15.16 12.48 3.22
N GLN A 53 -15.68 13.17 4.23
CA GLN A 53 -17.09 13.10 4.65
C GLN A 53 -18.10 13.54 3.58
N ASN A 54 -17.65 14.38 2.64
CA ASN A 54 -18.42 14.78 1.47
C ASN A 54 -18.29 13.78 0.30
N CYS A 55 -17.82 12.56 0.56
CA CYS A 55 -17.66 11.49 -0.41
C CYS A 55 -16.74 11.81 -1.58
N ARG A 56 -15.78 12.71 -1.36
CA ARG A 56 -14.66 12.95 -2.26
C ARG A 56 -13.48 12.09 -1.84
N LEU A 57 -12.99 11.26 -2.75
CA LEU A 57 -11.73 10.55 -2.57
C LEU A 57 -10.61 11.44 -3.10
N VAL A 58 -9.64 11.76 -2.24
CA VAL A 58 -8.53 12.68 -2.52
C VAL A 58 -7.21 11.97 -2.26
N LEU A 59 -6.32 12.01 -3.25
CA LEU A 59 -4.92 11.72 -3.05
C LEU A 59 -4.18 13.05 -2.85
N SER A 60 -3.38 13.11 -1.79
CA SER A 60 -2.57 14.28 -1.45
C SER A 60 -1.12 13.89 -1.20
N THR A 61 -0.20 14.81 -1.50
CA THR A 61 1.23 14.71 -1.17
C THR A 61 1.60 15.89 -0.29
N ALA A 62 2.12 15.62 0.91
CA ALA A 62 2.47 16.65 1.89
C ALA A 62 1.32 17.63 2.22
N GLY A 63 0.07 17.16 2.11
CA GLY A 63 -1.14 17.96 2.33
C GLY A 63 -1.75 18.55 1.05
N ASP A 64 -1.00 18.64 -0.03
CA ASP A 64 -1.47 19.21 -1.30
C ASP A 64 -2.22 18.16 -2.13
N PRO A 65 -3.47 18.41 -2.55
CA PRO A 65 -4.23 17.49 -3.39
C PRO A 65 -3.57 17.32 -4.77
N THR A 66 -3.22 16.08 -5.14
CA THR A 66 -2.62 15.75 -6.44
C THR A 66 -3.60 15.06 -7.38
N TRP A 67 -4.62 14.38 -6.85
CA TRP A 67 -5.67 13.74 -7.63
C TRP A 67 -6.96 13.63 -6.82
N SER A 68 -8.13 13.66 -7.47
CA SER A 68 -9.39 13.37 -6.81
C SER A 68 -10.43 12.77 -7.75
N THR A 69 -11.44 12.10 -7.18
CA THR A 69 -12.59 11.59 -7.94
C THR A 69 -13.57 12.68 -8.39
N ASN A 70 -13.38 13.93 -7.95
CA ASN A 70 -14.30 15.06 -8.17
C ASN A 70 -15.76 14.79 -7.78
N THR A 71 -16.01 13.75 -6.98
CA THR A 71 -17.32 13.46 -6.41
C THR A 71 -17.64 14.45 -5.29
N SER A 72 -18.93 14.65 -5.06
CA SER A 72 -19.42 15.46 -3.93
C SER A 72 -20.80 14.96 -3.52
N TYR A 73 -20.94 14.54 -2.27
CA TYR A 73 -22.21 14.17 -1.65
C TYR A 73 -22.12 14.36 -0.13
N ASN A 74 -22.98 15.21 0.43
CA ASN A 74 -22.90 15.65 1.83
C ASN A 74 -23.68 14.77 2.82
N GLY A 75 -23.56 13.44 2.73
CA GLY A 75 -24.31 12.53 3.60
C GLY A 75 -23.49 11.45 4.33
N GLY A 76 -22.15 11.50 4.29
CA GLY A 76 -21.23 10.70 5.11
C GLY A 76 -21.20 9.18 4.85
N ASN A 77 -22.26 8.59 4.29
CA ASN A 77 -22.43 7.15 4.12
C ASN A 77 -21.80 6.61 2.84
N CYS A 78 -20.55 6.98 2.60
CA CYS A 78 -19.79 6.54 1.45
C CYS A 78 -18.55 5.76 1.85
N TYR A 79 -18.14 4.91 0.92
CA TYR A 79 -17.00 4.04 1.10
C TYR A 79 -16.34 3.77 -0.26
N LEU A 80 -15.02 3.61 -0.22
CA LEU A 80 -14.22 3.08 -1.31
C LEU A 80 -14.20 1.57 -1.19
N VAL A 81 -14.37 0.87 -2.30
CA VAL A 81 -14.24 -0.58 -2.35
C VAL A 81 -13.49 -1.00 -3.60
N LEU A 82 -12.63 -2.00 -3.43
CA LEU A 82 -12.02 -2.72 -4.54
C LEU A 82 -12.84 -3.97 -4.86
N THR A 83 -13.53 -3.98 -5.99
CA THR A 83 -14.43 -5.07 -6.35
C THR A 83 -13.68 -6.36 -6.68
N GLN A 84 -14.39 -7.49 -6.67
CA GLN A 84 -13.87 -8.77 -7.13
C GLN A 84 -13.56 -8.82 -8.64
N LYS A 85 -13.74 -7.73 -9.39
CA LYS A 85 -13.34 -7.61 -10.80
C LYS A 85 -12.22 -6.56 -10.99
N GLY A 86 -11.61 -6.05 -9.92
CA GLY A 86 -10.54 -5.05 -10.00
C GLY A 86 -11.00 -3.63 -10.32
N GLU A 87 -12.31 -3.38 -10.31
CA GLU A 87 -12.88 -2.03 -10.41
C GLU A 87 -12.77 -1.36 -9.04
N LEU A 88 -12.21 -0.15 -9.00
CA LEU A 88 -12.15 0.70 -7.81
C LEU A 88 -13.36 1.62 -7.83
N VAL A 89 -14.18 1.58 -6.78
CA VAL A 89 -15.50 2.24 -6.76
C VAL A 89 -15.67 3.04 -5.49
N VAL A 90 -16.05 4.32 -5.62
CA VAL A 90 -16.61 5.10 -4.51
C VAL A 90 -18.13 4.92 -4.56
N ARG A 91 -18.71 4.35 -3.51
CA ARG A 91 -20.15 4.15 -3.36
C ARG A 91 -20.72 5.02 -2.27
N ARG A 92 -22.01 5.31 -2.39
CA ARG A 92 -22.90 5.82 -1.36
C ARG A 92 -23.97 4.77 -1.08
N ASN A 93 -24.11 4.35 0.17
CA ASN A 93 -24.99 3.25 0.56
C ASN A 93 -24.72 1.99 -0.31
N THR A 94 -25.64 1.04 -0.35
CA THR A 94 -25.46 -0.24 -1.07
C THR A 94 -25.56 -0.14 -2.60
N HIS A 95 -26.25 0.87 -3.13
CA HIS A 95 -26.69 0.87 -4.54
C HIS A 95 -26.19 2.03 -5.41
N TYR A 96 -25.61 3.08 -4.82
CA TYR A 96 -25.24 4.27 -5.60
C TYR A 96 -23.74 4.34 -5.81
N THR A 97 -23.30 4.19 -7.06
CA THR A 97 -21.92 4.45 -7.45
C THR A 97 -21.75 5.95 -7.70
N LEU A 98 -20.86 6.60 -6.95
CA LEU A 98 -20.49 8.00 -7.16
C LEU A 98 -19.36 8.15 -8.18
N TRP A 99 -18.41 7.21 -8.15
CA TRP A 99 -17.28 7.16 -9.09
C TRP A 99 -16.82 5.73 -9.30
N SER A 100 -16.31 5.45 -10.50
CA SER A 100 -15.67 4.17 -10.85
C SER A 100 -14.43 4.41 -11.69
N SER A 101 -13.39 3.61 -11.47
CA SER A 101 -12.21 3.54 -12.33
C SER A 101 -12.51 3.00 -13.74
N ALA A 102 -13.71 2.42 -13.96
CA ALA A 102 -14.19 1.74 -15.17
C ALA A 102 -13.36 0.52 -15.62
N ALA A 103 -12.14 0.35 -15.12
CA ALA A 103 -11.28 -0.79 -15.39
C ALA A 103 -11.80 -2.07 -14.72
N LYS A 104 -11.91 -3.14 -15.50
CA LYS A 104 -12.43 -4.44 -15.05
C LYS A 104 -11.57 -5.57 -15.58
N SER A 105 -11.49 -6.63 -14.81
CA SER A 105 -10.77 -7.86 -15.13
C SER A 105 -11.55 -9.08 -14.60
N ARG A 106 -10.97 -10.28 -14.74
CA ARG A 106 -11.61 -11.56 -14.39
C ARG A 106 -11.86 -11.68 -12.89
N LYS A 107 -12.98 -12.27 -12.47
CA LYS A 107 -13.33 -12.41 -11.04
C LYS A 107 -12.16 -12.97 -10.19
N GLY A 108 -11.73 -12.28 -9.13
CA GLY A 108 -10.61 -12.68 -8.27
C GLY A 108 -10.37 -11.75 -7.06
N LYS A 109 -9.18 -11.85 -6.45
CA LYS A 109 -8.72 -11.00 -5.35
C LYS A 109 -7.67 -10.02 -5.85
N TYR A 110 -7.78 -8.75 -5.52
CA TYR A 110 -6.97 -7.65 -6.03
C TYR A 110 -6.34 -6.89 -4.87
N ALA A 111 -5.37 -6.04 -5.18
CA ALA A 111 -4.77 -5.11 -4.24
C ALA A 111 -4.70 -3.71 -4.86
N LEU A 112 -5.19 -2.71 -4.14
CA LEU A 112 -4.93 -1.30 -4.40
C LEU A 112 -3.70 -0.92 -3.59
N VAL A 113 -2.69 -0.34 -4.24
CA VAL A 113 -1.42 0.06 -3.61
C VAL A 113 -1.22 1.55 -3.81
N LEU A 114 -0.93 2.26 -2.72
CA LEU A 114 -0.36 3.60 -2.72
C LEU A 114 1.16 3.49 -2.57
N ASP A 115 1.89 3.76 -3.64
CA ASP A 115 3.35 3.63 -3.62
C ASP A 115 4.06 4.86 -3.00
N ASP A 116 5.37 4.73 -2.83
CA ASP A 116 6.28 5.71 -2.25
C ASP A 116 6.46 6.99 -3.12
N ARG A 117 5.90 7.00 -4.34
CA ARG A 117 5.90 8.13 -5.28
C ARG A 117 4.53 8.80 -5.38
N GLY A 118 3.56 8.37 -4.58
CA GLY A 118 2.21 8.92 -4.61
C GLY A 118 1.43 8.50 -5.85
N ARG A 119 1.68 7.30 -6.36
CA ARG A 119 0.89 6.71 -7.43
C ARG A 119 -0.03 5.66 -6.84
N LEU A 120 -1.27 5.67 -7.32
CA LEU A 120 -2.33 4.77 -6.88
C LEU A 120 -2.60 3.74 -7.98
N ALA A 121 -2.42 2.46 -7.67
CA ALA A 121 -2.53 1.38 -8.64
C ALA A 121 -3.36 0.20 -8.13
N VAL A 122 -4.22 -0.35 -8.99
CA VAL A 122 -4.88 -1.64 -8.77
C VAL A 122 -4.11 -2.72 -9.51
N TYR A 123 -3.59 -3.68 -8.75
CA TYR A 123 -2.99 -4.90 -9.28
C TYR A 123 -4.01 -6.03 -9.30
N GLY A 124 -3.93 -6.82 -10.38
CA GLY A 124 -4.82 -7.91 -10.75
C GLY A 124 -4.96 -9.04 -9.74
N GLN A 125 -5.49 -10.16 -10.22
CA GLN A 125 -5.78 -11.33 -9.38
C GLN A 125 -4.55 -11.79 -8.58
N ARG A 126 -4.76 -12.25 -7.33
CA ARG A 126 -3.73 -12.92 -6.55
C ARG A 126 -3.29 -14.21 -7.26
N ARG A 127 -2.06 -14.23 -7.76
CA ARG A 127 -1.52 -15.33 -8.58
C ARG A 127 -0.84 -16.41 -7.74
N TRP A 128 -0.24 -16.01 -6.63
CA TRP A 128 0.50 -16.89 -5.75
C TRP A 128 0.52 -16.32 -4.33
N SER A 129 0.68 -17.20 -3.34
CA SER A 129 0.96 -16.81 -1.96
C SER A 129 1.74 -17.90 -1.27
N THR A 130 2.61 -17.52 -0.35
CA THR A 130 3.39 -18.45 0.46
C THR A 130 2.47 -19.35 1.29
N SER A 131 2.84 -20.63 1.40
CA SER A 131 2.12 -21.62 2.20
C SER A 131 2.58 -21.60 3.65
N ASN A 132 2.27 -20.51 4.36
CA ASN A 132 2.63 -20.39 5.77
C ASN A 132 1.58 -21.12 6.62
N PRO A 133 1.97 -21.77 7.73
CA PRO A 133 1.02 -22.16 8.76
C PRO A 133 0.14 -20.96 9.11
N LYS A 134 -1.17 -21.15 9.33
CA LYS A 134 -2.02 -20.04 9.77
C LYS A 134 -1.39 -19.44 11.02
N ALA A 135 -0.84 -18.23 10.91
CA ALA A 135 -0.60 -17.43 12.08
C ALA A 135 -1.99 -17.19 12.67
N LEU A 136 -2.20 -17.59 13.93
CA LEU A 136 -3.32 -17.08 14.70
C LEU A 136 -3.17 -15.56 14.63
N ALA A 137 -4.14 -14.87 14.04
CA ALA A 137 -4.17 -13.42 14.10
C ALA A 137 -3.99 -13.05 15.58
N GLY A 138 -2.88 -12.38 15.91
CA GLY A 138 -2.70 -11.86 17.25
C GLY A 138 -3.84 -10.88 17.55
N PRO A 139 -4.22 -10.72 18.83
CA PRO A 139 -5.15 -9.67 19.23
C PRO A 139 -4.69 -8.34 18.65
N ASP A 140 -5.64 -7.46 18.33
CA ASP A 140 -5.40 -6.09 17.88
C ASP A 140 -4.56 -5.31 18.92
N ASP A 141 -3.25 -5.51 18.89
CA ASP A 141 -2.30 -4.75 19.71
C ASP A 141 -2.09 -3.38 19.05
N PRO A 142 -2.04 -2.29 19.84
CA PRO A 142 -1.81 -0.96 19.32
C PRO A 142 -0.54 -0.92 18.47
N ALA A 143 -0.69 -0.39 17.26
CA ALA A 143 0.39 -0.29 16.28
C ALA A 143 1.61 0.41 16.91
N GLU A 144 2.70 -0.33 17.08
CA GLU A 144 4.00 0.31 17.26
C GLU A 144 4.30 1.06 15.95
N ILE A 145 4.37 2.40 16.05
CA ILE A 145 4.58 3.31 14.92
C ILE A 145 6.03 3.13 14.47
N LEU A 146 6.25 2.12 13.64
CA LEU A 146 7.47 1.99 12.88
C LEU A 146 7.31 2.77 11.57
N PRO A 147 8.36 3.46 11.09
CA PRO A 147 8.31 4.09 9.77
C PRO A 147 7.85 3.05 8.76
N ALA A 148 6.98 3.45 7.82
CA ALA A 148 6.41 2.61 6.79
C ALA A 148 7.53 1.82 6.11
N ALA A 149 7.72 0.59 6.57
CA ALA A 149 8.73 -0.28 6.02
C ALA A 149 8.18 -0.81 4.70
N GLU A 150 9.01 -0.85 3.68
CA GLU A 150 8.62 -1.32 2.36
C GLU A 150 8.02 -2.72 2.50
N CYS A 151 6.74 -2.88 2.17
CA CYS A 151 6.06 -4.18 2.23
C CYS A 151 5.76 -4.72 0.83
N VAL A 152 6.08 -3.94 -0.21
CA VAL A 152 5.78 -4.21 -1.60
C VAL A 152 7.08 -4.37 -2.41
N LEU A 153 7.21 -5.51 -3.07
CA LEU A 153 8.23 -5.73 -4.09
C LEU A 153 7.58 -5.59 -5.48
N HIS A 154 7.98 -4.58 -6.22
CA HIS A 154 7.52 -4.36 -7.59
C HIS A 154 8.25 -5.26 -8.59
N SER A 155 7.54 -5.68 -9.65
CA SER A 155 8.15 -6.42 -10.77
C SER A 155 9.31 -5.65 -11.37
N GLY A 156 10.43 -6.34 -11.63
CA GLY A 156 11.66 -5.73 -12.13
C GLY A 156 12.64 -5.31 -11.03
N HIS A 157 12.17 -5.01 -9.82
CA HIS A 157 13.04 -4.78 -8.67
C HIS A 157 13.61 -6.11 -8.14
N ARG A 158 14.84 -6.06 -7.62
CA ARG A 158 15.56 -7.21 -7.06
C ARG A 158 15.84 -6.94 -5.60
N LEU A 159 15.26 -7.74 -4.73
CA LEU A 159 15.60 -7.73 -3.31
C LEU A 159 16.89 -8.53 -3.12
N THR A 160 17.89 -7.92 -2.51
CA THR A 160 19.24 -8.46 -2.30
C THR A 160 19.56 -8.64 -0.81
N PRO A 161 20.58 -9.44 -0.43
CA PRO A 161 20.99 -9.59 0.96
C PRO A 161 21.27 -8.25 1.64
N GLY A 162 20.58 -7.98 2.75
CA GLY A 162 20.62 -6.71 3.48
C GLY A 162 19.33 -5.90 3.33
N GLU A 163 18.63 -6.07 2.21
CA GLU A 163 17.30 -5.52 2.01
C GLU A 163 16.23 -6.45 2.58
N LYS A 164 15.10 -5.86 2.95
CA LYS A 164 13.98 -6.59 3.56
C LYS A 164 12.65 -5.97 3.17
N LEU A 165 11.63 -6.80 3.13
CA LEU A 165 10.25 -6.33 3.22
C LEU A 165 9.74 -6.48 4.64
N ARG A 166 8.94 -5.54 5.12
CA ARG A 166 8.39 -5.62 6.47
C ARG A 166 6.95 -5.10 6.53
N TYR A 167 6.09 -5.85 7.20
CA TYR A 167 4.76 -5.43 7.58
C TYR A 167 4.55 -5.73 9.06
N ARG A 168 4.49 -4.68 9.90
CA ARG A 168 4.43 -4.79 11.36
C ARG A 168 5.54 -5.74 11.90
N GLN A 169 5.15 -6.83 12.54
CA GLN A 169 6.06 -7.87 13.06
C GLN A 169 6.58 -8.87 12.01
N TYR A 170 6.04 -8.86 10.79
CA TYR A 170 6.47 -9.80 9.76
C TYR A 170 7.59 -9.20 8.93
N GLU A 171 8.68 -9.94 8.74
CA GLU A 171 9.82 -9.52 7.93
C GLU A 171 10.19 -10.62 6.93
N LEU A 172 10.34 -10.26 5.65
CA LEU A 172 10.95 -11.07 4.61
C LEU A 172 12.39 -10.60 4.43
N ALA A 173 13.35 -11.48 4.73
CA ALA A 173 14.78 -11.18 4.62
C ALA A 173 15.56 -12.40 4.14
N PHE A 174 16.82 -12.16 3.75
CA PHE A 174 17.76 -13.22 3.37
C PHE A 174 18.51 -13.78 4.58
N SER A 175 18.68 -15.10 4.59
CA SER A 175 19.63 -15.82 5.44
C SER A 175 20.41 -16.83 4.60
N ARG A 176 21.68 -16.55 4.28
CA ARG A 176 22.55 -17.45 3.47
C ARG A 176 21.89 -17.95 2.17
N CYS A 177 21.35 -17.02 1.37
CA CYS A 177 20.60 -17.35 0.13
C CYS A 177 19.34 -18.19 0.31
N ASN A 178 18.76 -18.13 1.51
CA ASN A 178 17.41 -18.56 1.80
C ASN A 178 16.57 -17.31 2.02
N ALA A 179 15.48 -17.13 1.28
CA ALA A 179 14.53 -16.07 1.59
C ALA A 179 13.57 -16.61 2.66
N VAL A 180 13.44 -15.89 3.78
CA VAL A 180 12.71 -16.33 4.97
C VAL A 180 11.72 -15.26 5.38
N ILE A 181 10.48 -15.67 5.65
CA ILE A 181 9.52 -14.83 6.37
C ILE A 181 9.54 -15.26 7.83
N ASN A 182 9.85 -14.32 8.73
CA ASN A 182 9.79 -14.54 10.17
C ASN A 182 8.70 -13.65 10.80
N ASP A 183 8.25 -14.07 11.98
CA ASP A 183 7.56 -13.20 12.93
C ASP A 183 8.61 -12.73 13.94
N THR A 184 8.97 -11.45 13.88
CA THR A 184 10.05 -10.87 14.70
C THR A 184 9.71 -10.81 16.18
N ARG A 185 8.42 -10.85 16.54
CA ARG A 185 7.96 -10.88 17.93
C ARG A 185 8.16 -12.25 18.56
N THR A 186 7.92 -13.32 17.79
CA THR A 186 8.04 -14.70 18.30
C THR A 186 9.36 -15.39 17.92
N GLY A 187 10.11 -14.82 16.98
CA GLY A 187 11.28 -15.45 16.36
C GLY A 187 10.94 -16.62 15.43
N ARG A 188 9.65 -16.93 15.23
CA ARG A 188 9.22 -18.11 14.46
C ARG A 188 9.38 -17.86 12.96
N TRP A 189 9.96 -18.83 12.26
CA TRP A 189 9.94 -18.84 10.80
C TRP A 189 8.56 -19.30 10.31
N LEU A 190 7.91 -18.44 9.54
CA LEU A 190 6.58 -18.70 8.97
C LEU A 190 6.69 -19.40 7.62
N TRP A 191 7.73 -19.08 6.84
CA TRP A 191 8.01 -19.67 5.54
C TRP A 191 9.44 -19.43 5.10
N GLN A 192 9.93 -20.28 4.20
CA GLN A 192 11.24 -20.13 3.58
C GLN A 192 11.27 -20.78 2.19
N THR A 193 12.22 -20.36 1.34
CA THR A 193 12.49 -21.00 0.04
C THR A 193 13.18 -22.36 0.19
N GLY A 194 13.87 -22.61 1.31
CA GLY A 194 14.63 -23.83 1.56
C GLY A 194 15.92 -23.92 0.75
N THR A 195 16.39 -22.79 0.22
CA THR A 195 17.55 -22.71 -0.67
C THR A 195 18.83 -22.45 0.09
N LYS A 196 19.94 -22.89 -0.51
CA LYS A 196 21.30 -22.62 -0.03
C LYS A 196 22.20 -22.39 -1.23
N ALA A 197 23.20 -21.54 -1.07
CA ALA A 197 24.24 -21.33 -2.08
C ALA A 197 25.61 -21.28 -1.41
N ALA A 198 26.62 -21.83 -2.10
CA ALA A 198 28.01 -21.73 -1.67
C ALA A 198 28.53 -20.29 -1.83
N ALA A 199 29.40 -19.86 -0.93
CA ALA A 199 29.99 -18.52 -0.97
C ALA A 199 31.10 -18.41 -2.04
N PRO A 200 31.28 -17.24 -2.68
CA PRO A 200 30.48 -16.01 -2.54
C PRO A 200 29.19 -16.09 -3.38
N ALA A 201 28.04 -15.88 -2.73
CA ALA A 201 26.75 -15.97 -3.39
C ALA A 201 26.17 -14.59 -3.70
N LYS A 202 25.76 -14.37 -4.95
CA LYS A 202 25.13 -13.13 -5.44
C LYS A 202 23.62 -13.32 -5.53
N CYS A 203 23.02 -13.60 -4.39
CA CYS A 203 21.62 -13.98 -4.34
C CYS A 203 20.70 -12.77 -4.49
N HIS A 204 19.59 -12.95 -5.19
CA HIS A 204 18.54 -11.96 -5.27
C HIS A 204 17.19 -12.63 -5.49
N LEU A 205 16.16 -12.04 -4.91
CA LEU A 205 14.77 -12.41 -5.06
C LEU A 205 14.16 -11.40 -6.02
N GLN A 206 13.56 -11.87 -7.10
CA GLN A 206 13.00 -11.02 -8.14
C GLN A 206 11.56 -11.41 -8.40
N LEU A 207 10.70 -10.40 -8.49
CA LEU A 207 9.40 -10.55 -9.11
C LEU A 207 9.54 -10.25 -10.59
N GLU A 208 9.30 -11.26 -11.43
CA GLU A 208 9.38 -11.12 -12.87
C GLU A 208 8.12 -10.45 -13.43
N ASN A 209 8.23 -9.86 -14.63
CA ASN A 209 7.06 -9.30 -15.33
C ASN A 209 6.01 -10.36 -15.70
N SER A 210 6.36 -11.65 -15.63
CA SER A 210 5.41 -12.76 -15.77
C SER A 210 4.62 -13.05 -14.48
N GLY A 211 4.87 -12.33 -13.38
CA GLY A 211 4.27 -12.60 -12.07
C GLY A 211 4.93 -13.76 -11.31
N GLU A 212 5.96 -14.38 -11.88
CA GLU A 212 6.72 -15.40 -11.17
C GLU A 212 7.70 -14.74 -10.19
N LEU A 213 7.62 -15.14 -8.93
CA LEU A 213 8.64 -14.85 -7.94
C LEU A 213 9.74 -15.90 -8.04
N SER A 214 10.98 -15.47 -8.22
CA SER A 214 12.14 -16.35 -8.34
C SER A 214 13.29 -15.90 -7.46
N LEU A 215 14.07 -16.87 -6.98
CA LEU A 215 15.30 -16.64 -6.24
C LEU A 215 16.46 -17.17 -7.07
N SER A 216 17.48 -16.33 -7.28
CA SER A 216 18.62 -16.65 -8.13
C SER A 216 19.92 -16.39 -7.39
N ASN A 217 20.96 -17.15 -7.70
CA ASN A 217 22.36 -16.88 -7.33
C ASN A 217 23.14 -16.53 -8.62
N GLY A 218 23.45 -15.26 -8.82
CA GLY A 218 23.93 -14.79 -10.13
C GLY A 218 22.88 -15.08 -11.21
N TRP A 219 23.25 -15.85 -12.24
CA TRP A 219 22.35 -16.23 -13.34
C TRP A 219 21.56 -17.50 -13.06
N GLN A 220 21.96 -18.28 -12.06
CA GLN A 220 21.31 -19.56 -11.77
C GLN A 220 20.07 -19.32 -10.92
N ARG A 221 18.89 -19.64 -11.46
CA ARG A 221 17.66 -19.71 -10.67
C ARG A 221 17.73 -20.93 -9.75
N ILE A 222 17.65 -20.70 -8.45
CA ILE A 222 17.74 -21.74 -7.40
C ILE A 222 16.39 -22.05 -6.74
N TRP A 223 15.39 -21.17 -6.90
CA TRP A 223 14.01 -21.43 -6.51
C TRP A 223 13.02 -20.63 -7.37
N SER A 224 11.80 -21.16 -7.52
CA SER A 224 10.69 -20.50 -8.18
C SER A 224 9.36 -20.80 -7.50
N SER A 225 8.46 -19.82 -7.51
CA SER A 225 7.04 -20.00 -7.20
C SER A 225 6.30 -20.89 -8.21
N ASN A 226 6.87 -21.12 -9.40
CA ASN A 226 6.28 -21.86 -10.53
C ASN A 226 4.89 -21.35 -10.93
N LYS A 227 4.61 -20.06 -10.71
CA LYS A 227 3.37 -19.40 -11.11
C LYS A 227 3.69 -18.26 -12.06
N ARG A 228 3.36 -18.47 -13.34
CA ARG A 228 3.49 -17.47 -14.41
C ARG A 228 2.11 -17.09 -14.92
N THR A 229 2.00 -15.85 -15.37
CA THR A 229 0.80 -15.27 -15.95
C THR A 229 1.17 -14.35 -17.11
N ASP A 230 0.16 -13.69 -17.69
CA ASP A 230 0.35 -12.68 -18.72
C ASP A 230 1.38 -11.64 -18.28
N SER A 231 2.23 -11.23 -19.22
CA SER A 231 3.27 -10.24 -18.95
C SER A 231 2.65 -8.90 -18.53
N GLY A 232 3.23 -8.26 -17.52
CA GLY A 232 2.82 -6.94 -17.07
C GLY A 232 3.46 -6.57 -15.73
N ARG A 233 3.05 -5.42 -15.18
CA ARG A 233 3.51 -5.02 -13.86
C ARG A 233 2.81 -5.83 -12.77
N HIS A 234 3.60 -6.40 -11.88
CA HIS A 234 3.13 -7.18 -10.74
C HIS A 234 3.67 -6.59 -9.45
N VAL A 235 3.06 -6.95 -8.33
CA VAL A 235 3.57 -6.67 -6.98
C VAL A 235 3.52 -7.92 -6.13
N ALA A 236 4.55 -8.12 -5.30
CA ALA A 236 4.54 -9.09 -4.22
C ALA A 236 4.43 -8.32 -2.91
N ILE A 237 3.36 -8.55 -2.15
CA ILE A 237 3.03 -7.79 -0.95
C ILE A 237 3.17 -8.70 0.27
N LEU A 238 3.94 -8.29 1.27
CA LEU A 238 3.99 -8.93 2.59
C LEU A 238 2.82 -8.40 3.42
N ARG A 239 1.92 -9.31 3.80
CA ARG A 239 0.57 -8.95 4.29
C ARG A 239 0.47 -9.04 5.81
N PHE A 240 -0.63 -8.50 6.34
CA PHE A 240 -1.04 -8.59 7.74
C PHE A 240 -1.20 -10.02 8.29
N ASP A 241 -1.33 -11.03 7.44
CA ASP A 241 -1.41 -12.45 7.83
C ASP A 241 -0.04 -13.15 7.80
N GLY A 242 1.04 -12.38 7.64
CA GLY A 242 2.41 -12.88 7.57
C GLY A 242 2.71 -13.67 6.30
N ARG A 243 1.86 -13.59 5.26
CA ARG A 243 2.11 -14.21 3.96
C ARG A 243 2.60 -13.20 2.94
N LEU A 244 3.52 -13.63 2.09
CA LEU A 244 3.84 -12.92 0.86
C LEU A 244 2.84 -13.37 -0.21
N ALA A 245 2.25 -12.43 -0.94
CA ALA A 245 1.31 -12.73 -2.01
C ALA A 245 1.58 -11.89 -3.26
N VAL A 246 1.55 -12.52 -4.43
CA VAL A 246 1.75 -11.85 -5.72
C VAL A 246 0.40 -11.47 -6.32
N TYR A 247 0.25 -10.22 -6.72
CA TYR A 247 -0.90 -9.66 -7.42
C TYR A 247 -0.49 -9.10 -8.77
N GLY A 248 -1.33 -9.28 -9.79
CA GLY A 248 -1.11 -8.68 -11.10
C GLY A 248 -1.77 -9.45 -12.26
N PRO A 249 -1.60 -8.94 -13.49
CA PRO A 249 -0.90 -7.70 -13.82
C PRO A 249 -1.68 -6.44 -13.39
N LEU A 250 -1.06 -5.26 -13.51
CA LEU A 250 -1.70 -3.94 -13.32
C LEU A 250 -3.02 -3.84 -14.12
N VAL A 251 -4.08 -3.37 -13.47
CA VAL A 251 -5.43 -3.22 -14.04
C VAL A 251 -5.78 -1.75 -14.24
N TRP A 252 -5.41 -0.90 -13.28
CA TRP A 252 -5.71 0.52 -13.32
C TRP A 252 -4.67 1.31 -12.53
N ALA A 253 -4.44 2.55 -12.91
CA ALA A 253 -3.66 3.51 -12.14
C ALA A 253 -4.24 4.93 -12.32
N ASN A 254 -4.05 5.80 -11.32
CA ASN A 254 -4.45 7.20 -11.39
C ASN A 254 -3.59 8.02 -12.37
N VAL A 255 -2.36 7.56 -12.63
CA VAL A 255 -1.42 8.15 -13.58
C VAL A 255 -0.90 7.10 -14.56
N ARG A 256 -0.33 7.55 -15.67
CA ARG A 256 0.45 6.65 -16.52
C ARG A 256 1.63 6.13 -15.73
N MET A 257 1.74 4.81 -15.73
CA MET A 257 2.91 4.14 -15.19
C MET A 257 3.86 3.97 -16.37
N ASP A 258 4.56 5.00 -16.79
CA ASP A 258 5.78 4.83 -17.59
C ASP A 258 7.00 5.07 -16.69
N ASP A 259 8.18 4.65 -17.14
CA ASP A 259 9.41 4.80 -16.36
C ASP A 259 10.05 6.20 -16.51
N SER A 260 9.27 7.21 -16.94
CA SER A 260 9.76 8.56 -17.24
C SER A 260 8.94 9.64 -16.54
N MET A 261 9.27 9.94 -15.28
CA MET A 261 9.19 11.33 -14.85
C MET A 261 10.41 12.05 -15.43
N VAL A 262 10.27 12.58 -16.65
CA VAL A 262 10.96 13.83 -16.95
C VAL A 262 10.21 14.89 -16.12
N PRO A 263 10.86 15.65 -15.23
CA PRO A 263 10.20 16.79 -14.61
C PRO A 263 9.73 17.70 -15.74
N ASP A 264 8.43 18.02 -15.79
CA ASP A 264 7.88 19.01 -16.72
C ASP A 264 8.54 20.36 -16.44
N SER A 265 9.67 20.59 -17.09
CA SER A 265 10.22 21.90 -17.32
C SER A 265 10.74 21.93 -18.76
N VAL A 266 10.15 22.86 -19.51
CA VAL A 266 10.46 23.24 -20.90
C VAL A 266 9.72 22.44 -21.98
N GLU A 267 8.43 22.76 -22.16
CA GLU A 267 7.93 23.06 -23.51
C GLU A 267 6.70 23.98 -23.43
N ALA A 268 6.97 25.25 -23.10
CA ALA A 268 6.05 26.33 -23.42
C ALA A 268 6.16 26.64 -24.92
N GLN A 269 5.01 26.61 -25.58
CA GLN A 269 4.71 27.23 -26.87
C GLN A 269 5.30 26.60 -28.14
N SER A 270 4.53 25.66 -28.73
CA SER A 270 4.33 25.65 -30.17
C SER A 270 3.07 24.88 -30.54
N SER A 271 1.93 25.56 -30.55
CA SER A 271 0.86 25.22 -31.50
C SER A 271 0.04 26.46 -31.82
N ARG A 272 0.40 27.06 -32.96
CA ARG A 272 -0.43 28.00 -33.72
C ARG A 272 -1.84 27.43 -33.85
N PHE A 273 -2.85 28.22 -33.48
CA PHE A 273 -4.19 28.10 -34.05
C PHE A 273 -4.50 29.40 -34.79
N ARG A 274 -4.63 29.29 -36.11
CA ARG A 274 -5.33 30.26 -36.97
C ARG A 274 -6.78 29.81 -37.08
N TRP A 275 -7.70 30.74 -36.90
CA TRP A 275 -8.96 30.92 -37.64
C TRP A 275 -9.21 32.44 -37.61
N ALA A 276 -9.11 33.13 -38.75
CA ALA A 276 -10.22 33.52 -39.62
C ALA A 276 -11.23 34.44 -38.89
N ASP A 277 -11.04 35.75 -39.05
CA ASP A 277 -11.94 36.68 -39.77
C ASP A 277 -11.10 37.84 -40.34
#